data_AF-A0A1I0YD90-F1
#
_entry.id   AF-A0A1I0YD90-F1
#
_cell.length_a   1.000
_cell.length_b   1.000
_cell.length_c   1.000
_cell.angle_alpha   90.00
_cell.angle_beta   90.00
_cell.angle_gamma   90.00
#
_symmetry.space_group_name_H-M   'P 1'
#
loop_
_entity.id
_entity.type
_entity.pdbx_description
1 polymer ?
#
loop_
_entity_poly.entity_id
_entity_poly.type
_entity_poly.pdbx_seq_one_letter_code
_entity_poly.pdbx_strand_id
1 'polypeptide(L)'
;MYRSSRIAGLTATAVITLAGAFSAAAHADDTTATDPCAQQQAQVEKAQGALERVTAVFARQQARVEKTKEVVVEASAGREKAAARRALADAKQDRDDTQVTKRAQQQRLAKAQQRLTACQTLETTEAPVPA
;
A
#
# COMPACT_ATOMS: atom_id res chain seq x y z
N MET A 1 -45.14 17.98 -27.88
CA MET A 1 -44.86 19.44 -27.78
C MET A 1 -44.57 19.76 -26.32
N TYR A 2 -43.30 19.76 -25.91
CA TYR A 2 -42.90 20.24 -24.59
C TYR A 2 -42.23 21.61 -24.76
N ARG A 3 -42.76 22.60 -24.04
CA ARG A 3 -42.42 24.01 -24.17
C ARG A 3 -41.07 24.32 -23.53
N SER A 4 -40.24 25.04 -24.28
CA SER A 4 -39.08 25.78 -23.79
C SER A 4 -39.45 26.71 -22.63
N SER A 5 -38.62 26.71 -21.59
CA SER A 5 -38.47 27.84 -20.67
C SER A 5 -36.98 28.15 -20.56
N ARG A 6 -36.55 29.24 -21.19
CA ARG A 6 -35.27 29.89 -20.96
C ARG A 6 -35.46 30.98 -19.91
N ILE A 7 -34.70 30.96 -18.82
CA ILE A 7 -34.39 32.11 -17.94
C ILE A 7 -33.00 31.79 -17.35
N ALA A 8 -31.93 32.39 -17.87
CA ALA A 8 -31.33 33.69 -17.54
C ALA A 8 -30.26 33.56 -16.44
N GLY A 9 -29.09 34.10 -16.73
CA GLY A 9 -27.83 33.82 -16.06
C GLY A 9 -27.66 34.43 -14.68
N LEU A 10 -26.64 33.91 -14.00
CA LEU A 10 -25.82 34.62 -13.02
C LEU A 10 -24.39 34.06 -13.16
N THR A 11 -23.56 34.81 -13.87
CA THR A 11 -22.11 34.64 -13.88
C THR A 11 -21.57 35.07 -12.52
N ALA A 12 -21.29 34.12 -11.62
CA ALA A 12 -20.48 34.35 -10.44
C ALA A 12 -19.03 33.98 -10.76
N THR A 13 -18.30 34.90 -11.37
CA THR A 13 -16.84 34.88 -11.41
C THR A 13 -16.31 35.12 -10.00
N ALA A 14 -16.20 34.06 -9.20
CA ALA A 14 -15.43 34.09 -7.96
C ALA A 14 -13.95 33.93 -8.33
N VAL A 15 -13.24 35.07 -8.39
CA VAL A 15 -11.79 35.14 -8.42
C VAL A 15 -11.29 34.57 -7.08
N ILE A 16 -10.82 33.32 -7.08
CA ILE A 16 -10.12 32.75 -5.93
C ILE A 16 -8.71 33.33 -5.96
N THR A 17 -8.49 34.39 -5.20
CA THR A 17 -7.17 34.89 -4.84
C THR A 17 -6.42 33.81 -4.06
N LEU A 18 -5.55 33.11 -4.76
CA LEU A 18 -4.64 32.10 -4.24
C LEU A 18 -3.45 32.78 -3.53
N ALA A 19 -3.69 33.35 -2.35
CA ALA A 19 -2.63 33.84 -1.49
C ALA A 19 -3.02 33.73 0.00
N GLY A 20 -2.41 32.77 0.70
CA GLY A 20 -2.04 33.00 2.10
C GLY A 20 -3.00 32.57 3.22
N ALA A 21 -3.79 31.51 3.08
CA ALA A 21 -4.47 30.92 4.23
C ALA A 21 -4.61 29.40 4.09
N PHE A 22 -3.49 28.68 4.26
CA PHE A 22 -3.55 27.33 4.80
C PHE A 22 -4.00 27.46 6.25
N SER A 23 -5.31 27.52 6.46
CA SER A 23 -5.92 27.34 7.77
C SER A 23 -5.59 25.91 8.21
N ALA A 24 -4.52 25.78 8.99
CA ALA A 24 -4.27 24.60 9.79
C ALA A 24 -5.57 24.34 10.58
N ALA A 25 -6.21 23.19 10.31
CA ALA A 25 -7.22 22.67 11.20
C ALA A 25 -6.50 22.34 12.52
N ALA A 26 -6.52 23.31 13.45
CA ALA A 26 -6.05 23.12 14.80
C ALA A 26 -7.00 22.16 15.51
N HIS A 27 -6.69 20.87 15.46
CA HIS A 27 -7.22 19.90 16.41
C HIS A 27 -6.51 20.15 17.74
N ALA A 28 -7.13 20.96 18.59
CA ALA A 28 -6.83 21.01 20.01
C ALA A 28 -7.48 19.78 20.65
N ASP A 29 -6.69 18.72 20.83
CA ASP A 29 -7.04 17.61 21.72
C ASP A 29 -5.76 17.13 22.41
N ASP A 30 -5.83 17.11 23.74
CA ASP A 30 -4.82 16.61 24.68
C ASP A 30 -4.20 15.30 24.17
N THR A 31 -2.95 15.35 23.73
CA THR A 31 -2.19 14.14 23.46
C THR A 31 -0.77 14.34 23.94
N THR A 32 -0.41 13.56 24.96
CA THR A 32 0.95 13.23 25.37
C THR A 32 1.89 13.44 24.20
N ALA A 33 2.87 14.34 24.35
CA ALA A 33 3.89 14.64 23.35
C ALA A 33 4.51 13.31 22.89
N THR A 34 3.90 12.73 21.86
CA THR A 34 4.30 11.46 21.32
C THR A 34 5.33 11.88 20.32
N ASP A 35 6.59 11.59 20.64
CA ASP A 35 7.75 11.78 19.77
C ASP A 35 7.30 11.55 18.31
N PRO A 36 7.29 12.61 17.48
CA PRO A 36 6.63 12.60 16.18
C PRO A 36 7.26 11.55 15.25
N CYS A 37 8.50 11.12 15.52
CA CYS A 37 9.18 10.09 14.76
C CYS A 37 8.99 8.67 15.32
N ALA A 38 8.65 8.51 16.61
CA ALA A 38 8.34 7.20 17.19
C ALA A 38 7.17 6.49 16.47
N GLN A 39 6.15 7.24 16.02
CA GLN A 39 5.06 6.66 15.23
C GLN A 39 5.55 6.15 13.86
N GLN A 40 6.49 6.85 13.20
CA GLN A 40 7.02 6.41 11.91
C GLN A 40 7.90 5.17 12.06
N GLN A 41 8.67 5.10 13.15
CA GLN A 41 9.47 3.93 13.49
C GLN A 41 8.58 2.67 13.65
N ALA A 42 7.49 2.79 14.40
CA ALA A 42 6.52 1.70 14.56
C ALA A 42 5.90 1.25 13.21
N GLN A 43 5.69 2.18 12.27
CA GLN A 43 5.19 1.84 10.93
C GLN A 43 6.23 1.09 10.09
N VAL A 44 7.52 1.42 10.21
CA VAL A 44 8.60 0.68 9.55
C VAL A 44 8.66 -0.75 10.08
N GLU A 45 8.63 -0.94 11.39
CA GLU A 45 8.63 -2.26 12.03
C GLU A 45 7.42 -3.10 11.60
N LYS A 46 6.23 -2.51 11.60
CA LYS A 46 5.01 -3.17 11.12
C LYS A 46 5.11 -3.57 9.64
N ALA A 47 5.66 -2.70 8.80
CA ALA A 47 5.86 -2.99 7.38
C ALA A 47 6.87 -4.12 7.17
N GLN A 48 7.94 -4.14 7.96
CA GLN A 48 8.96 -5.19 7.92
C GLN A 48 8.39 -6.55 8.33
N GLY A 49 7.69 -6.63 9.46
CA GLY A 49 7.03 -7.87 9.87
C GLY A 49 5.97 -8.35 8.86
N ALA A 50 5.29 -7.43 8.17
CA ALA A 50 4.36 -7.80 7.11
C ALA A 50 5.07 -8.30 5.84
N LEU A 51 6.25 -7.76 5.52
CA LEU A 51 7.10 -8.25 4.43
C LEU A 51 7.63 -9.66 4.70
N GLU A 52 8.01 -9.95 5.94
CA GLU A 52 8.45 -11.28 6.36
C GLU A 52 7.33 -12.31 6.19
N ARG A 53 6.11 -12.00 6.65
CA ARG A 53 4.95 -12.88 6.50
C ARG A 53 4.64 -13.19 5.04
N VAL A 54 4.56 -12.19 4.17
CA VAL A 54 4.28 -12.43 2.74
C VAL A 54 5.43 -13.17 2.05
N THR A 55 6.67 -12.97 2.51
CA THR A 55 7.82 -13.74 2.00
C THR A 55 7.72 -15.21 2.38
N ALA A 56 7.28 -15.53 3.60
CA ALA A 56 7.02 -16.90 4.02
C ALA A 56 5.87 -17.54 3.22
N VAL A 57 4.79 -16.80 2.95
CA VAL A 57 3.70 -17.28 2.07
C VAL A 57 4.21 -17.52 0.66
N PHE A 58 5.03 -16.63 0.10
CA PHE A 58 5.62 -16.80 -1.22
C PHE A 58 6.51 -18.05 -1.31
N ALA A 59 7.27 -18.36 -0.26
CA ALA A 59 8.06 -19.60 -0.19
C ALA A 59 7.16 -20.85 -0.17
N ARG A 60 6.05 -20.82 0.59
CA ARG A 60 5.06 -21.92 0.60
C ARG A 60 4.40 -22.12 -0.77
N GLN A 61 4.08 -21.03 -1.48
CA GLN A 61 3.48 -21.13 -2.82
C GLN A 61 4.47 -21.69 -3.85
N GLN A 62 5.75 -21.34 -3.77
CA GLN A 62 6.78 -21.98 -4.60
C GLN A 62 6.83 -23.49 -4.35
N ALA A 63 6.86 -23.93 -3.09
CA ALA A 63 6.84 -25.34 -2.75
C ALA A 63 5.57 -26.05 -3.27
N ARG A 64 4.41 -25.39 -3.20
CA ARG A 64 3.15 -25.92 -3.74
C ARG A 64 3.19 -26.07 -5.27
N VAL A 65 3.80 -25.12 -5.98
CA VAL A 65 3.99 -25.22 -7.42
C VAL A 65 4.86 -26.43 -7.76
N GLU A 66 5.99 -26.64 -7.07
CA GLU A 66 6.85 -27.80 -7.32
C GLU A 66 6.11 -29.12 -7.04
N LYS A 67 5.43 -29.24 -5.89
CA LYS A 67 4.61 -30.40 -5.58
C LYS A 67 3.54 -30.68 -6.65
N THR A 68 2.87 -29.64 -7.14
CA THR A 68 1.83 -29.84 -8.16
C THR A 68 2.42 -30.22 -9.52
N LYS A 69 3.67 -29.83 -9.83
CA LYS A 69 4.36 -30.32 -11.03
C LYS A 69 4.60 -31.83 -10.94
N GLU A 70 5.03 -32.34 -9.78
CA GLU A 70 5.22 -33.78 -9.56
C GLU A 70 3.92 -34.55 -9.81
N VAL A 71 2.80 -34.07 -9.26
CA VAL A 71 1.47 -34.67 -9.48
C VAL A 71 1.08 -34.70 -10.97
N VAL A 72 1.43 -33.66 -11.75
CA VAL A 72 1.19 -33.64 -13.19
C VAL A 72 2.02 -34.70 -13.93
N VAL A 73 3.24 -34.96 -13.46
CA VAL A 73 4.13 -35.99 -14.02
C VAL A 73 3.59 -37.38 -13.72
N GLU A 74 3.15 -37.62 -12.48
CA GLU A 74 2.59 -38.90 -12.03
C GLU A 74 1.22 -39.21 -12.65
N ALA A 75 0.43 -38.18 -12.97
CA ALA A 75 -0.90 -38.35 -13.56
C ALA A 75 -0.85 -39.07 -14.91
N SER A 76 -1.55 -40.20 -14.96
CA SER A 76 -1.45 -41.21 -15.99
C SER A 76 -1.99 -40.72 -17.35
N ALA A 77 -3.27 -40.33 -17.44
CA ALA A 77 -3.88 -39.78 -18.66
C ALA A 77 -5.27 -39.14 -18.45
N GLY A 78 -5.79 -38.53 -19.51
CA GLY A 78 -7.20 -38.14 -19.60
C GLY A 78 -7.62 -37.08 -18.58
N ARG A 79 -8.76 -37.32 -17.91
CA ARG A 79 -9.37 -36.37 -16.96
C ARG A 79 -8.48 -36.08 -15.76
N GLU A 80 -7.73 -37.08 -15.28
CA GLU A 80 -6.80 -36.93 -14.16
C GLU A 80 -5.67 -35.96 -14.50
N LYS A 81 -5.02 -36.16 -15.66
CA LYS A 81 -3.94 -35.28 -16.13
C LYS A 81 -4.45 -33.86 -16.42
N ALA A 82 -5.66 -33.72 -16.93
CA ALA A 82 -6.29 -32.42 -17.12
C ALA A 82 -6.55 -31.69 -15.79
N ALA A 83 -7.05 -32.41 -14.78
CA ALA A 83 -7.26 -31.86 -13.44
C ALA A 83 -5.93 -31.44 -12.78
N ALA A 84 -4.90 -32.27 -12.87
CA ALA A 84 -3.56 -31.95 -12.34
C ALA A 84 -2.98 -30.69 -13.01
N ARG A 85 -3.15 -30.54 -14.33
CA ARG A 85 -2.69 -29.34 -15.06
C ARG A 85 -3.44 -28.07 -14.64
N ARG A 86 -4.74 -28.17 -14.38
CA ARG A 86 -5.53 -27.04 -13.85
C ARG A 86 -5.03 -26.65 -12.46
N ALA A 87 -4.85 -27.63 -11.56
CA ALA A 87 -4.29 -27.38 -10.23
C ALA A 87 -2.90 -26.73 -10.31
N LEU A 88 -2.06 -27.12 -11.26
CA LEU A 88 -0.76 -26.49 -11.47
C LEU A 88 -0.88 -25.04 -11.96
N ALA A 89 -1.84 -24.76 -12.85
CA ALA A 89 -2.11 -23.40 -13.30
C ALA A 89 -2.58 -22.52 -12.14
N ASP A 90 -3.52 -23.00 -11.33
CA ASP A 90 -4.03 -22.31 -10.14
C ASP A 90 -2.89 -22.04 -9.14
N ALA A 91 -2.03 -23.04 -8.88
CA ALA A 91 -0.88 -22.86 -7.99
C ALA A 91 0.13 -21.83 -8.49
N LYS A 92 0.35 -21.75 -9.81
CA LYS A 92 1.21 -20.72 -10.41
C LYS A 92 0.59 -19.34 -10.28
N GLN A 93 -0.71 -19.22 -10.50
CA GLN A 93 -1.44 -17.97 -10.35
C GLN A 93 -1.37 -17.46 -8.90
N ASP A 94 -1.65 -18.32 -7.92
CA ASP A 94 -1.55 -17.99 -6.49
C ASP A 94 -0.14 -17.50 -6.10
N ARG A 95 0.90 -18.14 -6.66
CA ARG A 95 2.30 -17.73 -6.46
C ARG A 95 2.55 -16.34 -7.04
N ASP A 96 2.06 -16.06 -8.23
CA ASP A 96 2.28 -14.79 -8.93
C ASP A 96 1.54 -13.64 -8.24
N ASP A 97 0.30 -13.86 -7.79
CA ASP A 97 -0.45 -12.90 -6.98
C ASP A 97 0.25 -12.59 -5.66
N THR A 98 0.82 -13.63 -5.02
CA THR A 98 1.64 -13.46 -3.81
C THR A 98 2.92 -12.68 -4.12
N GLN A 99 3.54 -12.88 -5.29
CA GLN A 99 4.72 -12.13 -5.71
C GLN A 99 4.41 -10.64 -5.85
N VAL A 100 3.28 -10.31 -6.49
CA VAL A 100 2.81 -8.91 -6.63
C VAL A 100 2.58 -8.30 -5.26
N THR A 101 1.91 -9.02 -4.36
CA THR A 101 1.69 -8.58 -2.97
C THR A 101 3.01 -8.33 -2.24
N LYS A 102 3.99 -9.23 -2.39
CA LYS A 102 5.34 -9.05 -1.81
C LYS A 102 6.00 -7.77 -2.32
N ARG A 103 5.96 -7.51 -3.63
CA ARG A 103 6.53 -6.27 -4.22
C ARG A 103 5.83 -5.02 -3.67
N ALA A 104 4.50 -5.04 -3.54
CA ALA A 104 3.76 -3.93 -2.94
C ALA A 104 4.19 -3.67 -1.48
N GLN A 105 4.45 -4.74 -0.70
CA GLN A 105 4.95 -4.61 0.67
C GLN A 105 6.37 -4.04 0.72
N GLN A 106 7.26 -4.42 -0.21
CA GLN A 106 8.60 -3.82 -0.32
C GLN A 106 8.52 -2.31 -0.59
N GLN A 107 7.61 -1.89 -1.49
CA GLN A 107 7.40 -0.47 -1.77
C GLN A 107 6.84 0.29 -0.56
N ARG A 108 5.92 -0.32 0.19
CA ARG A 108 5.37 0.27 1.43
C ARG A 108 6.46 0.43 2.49
N LEU A 109 7.34 -0.56 2.65
CA LEU A 109 8.50 -0.48 3.54
C LEU A 109 9.41 0.69 3.13
N ALA A 110 9.77 0.78 1.85
CA ALA A 110 10.62 1.85 1.33
C ALA A 110 10.01 3.25 1.59
N LYS A 111 8.69 3.40 1.39
CA LYS A 111 7.99 4.66 1.70
C LYS A 111 7.94 4.96 3.20
N ALA A 112 7.76 3.95 4.05
CA ALA A 112 7.78 4.14 5.50
C ALA A 112 9.16 4.61 5.97
N GLN A 113 10.24 4.03 5.41
CA GLN A 113 11.61 4.44 5.68
C GLN A 113 11.86 5.90 5.23
N GLN A 114 11.39 6.28 4.03
CA GLN A 114 11.47 7.67 3.57
C GLN A 114 10.77 8.65 4.53
N ARG A 115 9.58 8.30 5.04
CA ARG A 115 8.84 9.13 6.00
C ARG A 115 9.58 9.25 7.34
N LEU A 116 10.18 8.17 7.81
CA LEU A 116 10.99 8.18 9.03
C LEU A 116 12.21 9.09 8.86
N THR A 117 12.95 8.97 7.77
CA THR A 117 14.10 9.84 7.47
C THR A 117 13.69 11.31 7.38
N ALA A 118 12.57 11.60 6.70
CA ALA A 118 12.04 12.95 6.62
C ALA A 118 11.68 13.51 8.00
N CYS A 119 11.04 12.69 8.85
CA CYS A 119 10.70 13.08 10.22
C CYS A 119 11.95 13.42 11.05
N GLN A 120 12.96 12.53 11.04
CA GLN A 120 14.21 12.72 11.78
C GLN A 120 14.97 13.99 11.33
N THR A 121 14.87 14.33 10.05
CA THR A 121 15.50 15.54 9.49
C THR A 121 14.80 16.81 9.98
N LEU A 122 13.47 16.79 10.10
CA LEU A 122 12.68 17.90 10.63
C LEU A 122 12.95 18.10 12.13
N GLU A 123 12.99 17.04 12.94
CA GLU A 123 13.34 17.13 14.36
C GLU A 123 14.72 17.75 14.60
N THR A 124 15.70 17.46 13.74
CA THR A 124 17.05 18.01 13.85
C THR A 124 17.10 19.51 13.51
N THR A 125 16.19 20.00 12.68
CA THR A 125 16.17 21.40 12.22
C THR A 125 15.44 22.33 13.20
N GLU A 126 14.59 21.78 14.06
CA GLU A 126 13.81 22.53 15.06
C GLU A 126 14.54 22.69 16.42
N ALA A 127 15.75 22.15 16.56
CA ALA A 127 16.58 22.33 17.75
C ALA A 127 17.03 23.81 17.88
N PRO A 128 16.91 24.42 19.07
CA PRO A 128 16.77 25.86 19.25
C PRO A 128 18.05 26.63 18.90
N VAL A 129 17.88 27.76 18.22
CA VAL A 129 18.86 28.85 18.21
C VAL A 129 19.04 29.31 19.66
N PRO A 130 20.21 29.11 20.31
CA PRO A 130 20.46 29.72 21.60
C PRO A 130 20.48 31.25 21.42
N ALA A 131 19.76 31.94 22.30
CA ALA A 131 19.61 33.39 22.37
C ALA A 131 20.94 34.14 22.47
#